data_AF-E1RGY5-F1
#
_entry.id   AF-E1RGY5-F1
#
_cell.length_a   1.000
_cell.length_b   1.000
_cell.length_c   1.000
_cell.angle_alpha   90.00
_cell.angle_beta   90.00
_cell.angle_gamma   90.00
#
_symmetry.space_group_name_H-M   'P 1'
#
loop_
_entity.id
_entity.type
_entity.pdbx_description
1 polymer ?
#
loop_
_entity_poly.entity_id
_entity_poly.type
_entity_poly.pdbx_seq_one_letter_code
_entity_poly.pdbx_strand_id
1 'polypeptide(L)'
;MTKAEEYLQEYVERIGKSVSGIDERTGHAIASMLGAYKNAIYSKAVKNADKSLSLLKKGGSPAVLSKAVIIVRNSSIRLAPMQKSMSSSYTWEGRAAGGVGSIGDAEIIECDFAPEDEEYLALVLPQDEIKVPEEYNLDNALALCYAAALKSSPLDEQSLQEWVYTYVLTKISDYIGE
;
A
#
# COMPACT_ATOMS: atom_id res chain seq x y z
N MET A 1 -5.82 -5.17 23.87
CA MET A 1 -5.44 -5.25 22.45
C MET A 1 -5.25 -6.70 22.11
N THR A 2 -5.54 -7.11 20.88
CA THR A 2 -5.17 -8.45 20.41
C THR A 2 -3.66 -8.50 20.15
N LYS A 3 -3.07 -9.70 20.08
CA LYS A 3 -1.64 -9.84 19.78
C LYS A 3 -1.24 -9.16 18.47
N ALA A 4 -2.10 -9.24 17.46
CA ALA A 4 -1.85 -8.62 16.16
C ALA A 4 -1.88 -7.08 16.23
N GLU A 5 -2.74 -6.49 17.09
CA GLU A 5 -2.77 -5.04 17.31
C GLU A 5 -1.48 -4.56 17.96
N GLU A 6 -1.04 -5.26 19.01
CA GLU A 6 0.23 -4.98 19.71
C GLU A 6 1.40 -5.08 18.72
N TYR A 7 1.43 -6.14 17.91
CA TYR A 7 2.47 -6.34 16.91
C TYR A 7 2.53 -5.23 15.86
N LEU A 8 1.38 -4.85 15.29
CA LEU A 8 1.33 -3.78 14.28
C LEU A 8 1.77 -2.44 14.88
N GLN A 9 1.38 -2.15 16.12
CA GLN A 9 1.83 -0.94 16.81
C GLN A 9 3.34 -0.95 17.05
N GLU A 10 3.89 -2.05 17.56
CA GLU A 10 5.34 -2.21 17.76
C GLU A 10 6.11 -2.06 16.44
N TYR A 11 5.58 -2.64 15.37
CA TYR A 11 6.14 -2.48 14.03
C TYR A 11 6.15 -1.03 13.56
N VAL A 12 5.03 -0.31 13.70
CA VAL A 12 4.90 1.11 13.33
C VAL A 12 5.91 1.97 14.10
N GLU A 13 6.12 1.69 15.39
CA GLU A 13 7.11 2.42 16.20
C GLU A 13 8.54 2.06 15.79
N ARG A 14 8.83 0.78 15.54
CA ARG A 14 10.15 0.30 15.11
C ARG A 14 10.58 0.95 13.80
N ILE A 15 9.69 0.96 12.82
CA ILE A 15 9.99 1.47 11.47
C ILE A 15 9.94 3.00 11.40
N GLY A 16 9.30 3.66 12.36
CA GLY A 16 9.08 5.10 12.38
C GLY A 16 10.35 5.94 12.18
N LYS A 17 11.48 5.52 12.76
CA LYS A 17 12.78 6.18 12.56
C LYS A 17 13.32 6.03 11.14
N SER A 18 13.10 4.88 10.53
CA SER A 18 13.56 4.58 9.18
C SER A 18 12.78 5.34 8.11
N VAL A 19 11.52 5.70 8.40
CA VAL A 19 10.61 6.40 7.48
C VAL A 19 10.42 7.88 7.83
N SER A 20 11.11 8.40 8.86
CA SER A 20 10.94 9.79 9.32
C SER A 20 11.43 10.86 8.34
N GLY A 21 12.21 10.46 7.32
CA GLY A 21 12.68 11.35 6.26
C GLY A 21 11.66 11.62 5.14
N ILE A 22 10.47 11.03 5.23
CA ILE A 22 9.41 11.18 4.23
C ILE A 22 8.64 12.46 4.50
N ASP A 23 8.52 13.31 3.47
CA ASP A 23 7.72 14.52 3.57
C ASP A 23 6.22 14.24 3.52
N GLU A 24 5.43 15.16 4.07
CA GLU A 24 3.98 15.05 4.18
C GLU A 24 3.28 14.78 2.84
N ARG A 25 3.75 15.38 1.74
CA ARG A 25 3.14 15.19 0.43
C ARG A 25 3.34 13.76 -0.08
N THR A 26 4.49 13.16 0.21
CA THR A 26 4.77 11.76 -0.07
C THR A 26 3.90 10.85 0.81
N GLY A 27 3.81 11.13 2.11
CA GLY A 27 2.93 10.42 3.04
C GLY A 27 1.47 10.41 2.58
N HIS A 28 0.95 11.57 2.20
CA HIS A 28 -0.41 11.72 1.71
C HIS A 28 -0.68 10.92 0.42
N ALA A 29 0.29 10.86 -0.50
CA ALA A 29 0.16 10.08 -1.72
C ALA A 29 0.07 8.57 -1.40
N ILE A 30 0.87 8.08 -0.45
CA ILE A 30 0.85 6.69 0.02
C ILE A 30 -0.47 6.39 0.74
N ALA A 31 -0.94 7.28 1.63
CA ALA A 31 -2.23 7.13 2.30
C ALA A 31 -3.40 7.04 1.30
N SER A 32 -3.40 7.92 0.30
CA SER A 32 -4.40 7.94 -0.78
C SER A 32 -4.35 6.68 -1.65
N MET A 33 -3.18 6.09 -1.85
CA MET A 33 -3.01 4.81 -2.54
C MET A 33 -3.65 3.68 -1.74
N LEU A 34 -3.33 3.56 -0.44
CA LEU A 34 -3.85 2.52 0.44
C LEU A 34 -5.38 2.59 0.56
N GLY A 35 -5.92 3.79 0.76
CA GLY A 35 -7.37 3.99 0.81
C GLY A 35 -8.05 3.59 -0.50
N ALA A 36 -7.47 3.92 -1.65
CA ALA A 36 -8.02 3.51 -2.94
C ALA A 36 -7.93 1.98 -3.15
N TYR A 37 -6.81 1.37 -2.76
CA TYR A 37 -6.59 -0.07 -2.87
C TYR A 37 -7.60 -0.86 -2.03
N LYS A 38 -7.76 -0.49 -0.75
CA LYS A 38 -8.75 -1.11 0.15
C LYS A 38 -10.16 -1.06 -0.43
N ASN A 39 -10.55 0.08 -0.99
CA ASN A 39 -11.88 0.29 -1.56
C ASN A 39 -12.05 -0.29 -2.97
N ALA A 40 -11.09 -1.10 -3.44
CA ALA A 40 -11.08 -1.70 -4.79
C ALA A 40 -11.18 -0.67 -5.93
N ILE A 41 -10.70 0.56 -5.70
CA ILE A 41 -10.61 1.62 -6.72
C ILE A 41 -9.20 1.57 -7.33
N TYR A 42 -8.90 0.48 -8.03
CA TYR A 42 -7.53 0.14 -8.41
C TYR A 42 -6.88 1.15 -9.36
N SER A 43 -7.64 1.78 -10.27
CA SER A 43 -7.03 2.81 -11.13
C SER A 43 -6.64 4.08 -10.38
N LYS A 44 -7.33 4.40 -9.28
CA LYS A 44 -6.93 5.47 -8.37
C LYS A 44 -5.72 5.03 -7.55
N ALA A 45 -5.67 3.77 -7.11
CA ALA A 45 -4.50 3.22 -6.41
C ALA A 45 -3.24 3.29 -7.28
N VAL A 46 -3.30 2.86 -8.54
CA VAL A 46 -2.16 2.94 -9.49
C VAL A 46 -1.70 4.38 -9.68
N LYS A 47 -2.61 5.34 -9.93
CA LYS A 47 -2.25 6.76 -10.09
C LYS A 47 -1.56 7.33 -8.85
N ASN A 48 -2.04 6.99 -7.66
CA ASN A 48 -1.44 7.44 -6.41
C ASN A 48 -0.10 6.74 -6.13
N ALA A 49 0.06 5.49 -6.56
CA ALA A 49 1.34 4.78 -6.50
C ALA A 49 2.39 5.45 -7.40
N ASP A 50 2.05 5.76 -8.66
CA ASP A 50 2.96 6.46 -9.59
C ASP A 50 3.38 7.84 -9.05
N LYS A 51 2.44 8.56 -8.43
CA LYS A 51 2.72 9.82 -7.73
C LYS A 51 3.68 9.61 -6.56
N SER A 52 3.45 8.58 -5.74
CA SER A 52 4.30 8.25 -4.60
C SER A 52 5.72 7.90 -5.05
N LEU A 53 5.88 7.06 -6.08
CA LEU A 53 7.20 6.72 -6.65
C LEU A 53 7.95 7.94 -7.18
N SER A 54 7.24 8.88 -7.82
CA SER A 54 7.83 10.11 -8.33
C SER A 54 8.33 11.04 -7.22
N LEU A 55 7.72 11.00 -6.04
CA LEU A 55 8.12 11.78 -4.87
C LEU A 55 9.25 11.08 -4.10
N LEU A 56 9.17 9.76 -3.92
CA LEU A 56 10.22 8.95 -3.28
C LEU A 56 11.56 9.03 -4.02
N LYS A 57 11.56 9.15 -5.36
CA LYS A 57 12.80 9.39 -6.13
C LYS A 57 13.48 10.73 -5.81
N LYS A 58 12.74 11.70 -5.26
CA LYS A 58 13.24 13.04 -4.93
C LYS A 58 13.62 13.17 -3.46
N GLY A 59 13.00 12.36 -2.59
CA GLY A 59 13.29 12.29 -1.17
C GLY A 59 14.37 11.24 -0.87
N GLY A 60 15.17 11.44 0.18
CA GLY A 60 16.14 10.44 0.65
C GLY A 60 15.50 9.23 1.34
N SER A 61 14.34 8.76 0.87
CA SER A 61 13.58 7.67 1.47
C SER A 61 14.25 6.30 1.26
N PRO A 62 14.05 5.33 2.16
CA PRO A 62 14.56 3.97 1.97
C PRO A 62 14.09 3.34 0.65
N ALA A 63 15.00 2.68 -0.07
CA ALA A 63 14.70 2.04 -1.35
C ALA A 63 13.58 0.98 -1.23
N VAL A 64 13.52 0.29 -0.08
CA VAL A 64 12.49 -0.70 0.25
C VAL A 64 11.06 -0.12 0.20
N LEU A 65 10.87 1.15 0.53
CA LEU A 65 9.54 1.77 0.45
C LEU A 65 9.08 1.93 -1.00
N SER A 66 10.02 2.21 -1.92
CA SER A 66 9.70 2.22 -3.35
C SER A 66 9.30 0.83 -3.83
N LYS A 67 9.97 -0.22 -3.36
CA LYS A 67 9.59 -1.62 -3.65
C LYS A 67 8.17 -1.92 -3.15
N ALA A 68 7.85 -1.55 -1.91
CA ALA A 68 6.51 -1.74 -1.35
C ALA A 68 5.42 -1.02 -2.17
N VAL A 69 5.67 0.22 -2.59
CA VAL A 69 4.73 0.95 -3.45
C VAL A 69 4.57 0.26 -4.82
N ILE A 70 5.64 -0.28 -5.41
CA ILE A 70 5.57 -1.04 -6.67
C ILE A 70 4.74 -2.32 -6.50
N ILE A 71 4.91 -3.06 -5.40
CA ILE A 71 4.15 -4.29 -5.13
C ILE A 71 2.65 -3.99 -5.05
N VAL A 72 2.25 -2.96 -4.29
CA VAL A 72 0.83 -2.55 -4.19
C VAL A 72 0.30 -2.06 -5.55
N ARG A 73 1.13 -1.34 -6.32
CA ARG A 73 0.80 -0.90 -7.69
C ARG A 73 0.54 -2.09 -8.61
N ASN A 74 1.44 -3.06 -8.65
CA ASN A 74 1.31 -4.25 -9.49
C ASN A 74 0.07 -5.06 -9.13
N SER A 75 -0.18 -5.24 -7.83
CA SER A 75 -1.41 -5.89 -7.37
C SER A 75 -2.65 -5.13 -7.85
N SER A 76 -2.64 -3.80 -7.77
CA SER A 76 -3.73 -2.96 -8.29
C SER A 76 -3.94 -3.16 -9.80
N ILE A 77 -2.87 -3.24 -10.59
CA ILE A 77 -2.96 -3.49 -12.04
C ILE A 77 -3.57 -4.86 -12.31
N ARG A 78 -3.12 -5.90 -11.60
CA ARG A 78 -3.65 -7.27 -11.73
C ARG A 78 -5.12 -7.38 -11.37
N LEU A 79 -5.57 -6.63 -10.35
CA LEU A 79 -6.95 -6.65 -9.85
C LEU A 79 -7.89 -5.71 -10.62
N ALA A 80 -7.36 -4.74 -11.36
CA ALA A 80 -8.17 -3.77 -12.09
C ALA A 80 -9.16 -4.36 -13.09
N PRO A 81 -8.84 -5.43 -13.87
CA PRO A 81 -9.83 -6.10 -14.71
C PRO A 81 -11.01 -6.68 -13.93
N MET A 82 -10.81 -7.02 -12.65
CA MET A 82 -11.86 -7.56 -11.77
C MET A 82 -12.71 -6.45 -11.12
N GLN A 83 -12.32 -5.18 -11.28
CA GLN A 83 -13.07 -4.05 -10.77
C GLN A 83 -14.41 -3.93 -11.51
N LYS A 84 -15.49 -4.38 -10.86
CA LYS A 84 -16.85 -4.06 -11.33
C LYS A 84 -17.06 -2.57 -11.13
N SER A 85 -16.98 -1.82 -12.22
CA SER A 85 -17.17 -0.37 -12.22
C SER A 85 -18.48 0.02 -11.53
N MET A 86 -18.38 0.64 -10.35
CA MET A 86 -19.42 1.55 -9.84
C MET A 86 -19.23 2.97 -10.38
N SER A 87 -18.40 3.19 -11.41
CA SER A 87 -18.31 4.51 -12.04
C SER A 87 -19.55 4.72 -12.91
N SER A 88 -20.65 5.13 -12.29
CA SER A 88 -21.71 5.83 -12.99
C SER A 88 -21.17 7.19 -13.43
N SER A 89 -20.37 7.20 -14.50
CA SER A 89 -19.97 8.38 -15.23
C SER A 89 -20.88 8.55 -16.44
N TYR A 90 -22.18 8.73 -16.20
CA TYR A 90 -23.07 9.28 -17.21
C TYR A 90 -22.94 10.80 -17.15
N THR A 91 -22.38 11.42 -18.20
CA THR A 91 -22.74 12.80 -18.51
C THR A 91 -24.17 12.83 -19.04
N TRP A 92 -24.90 13.93 -18.83
CA TRP A 92 -26.23 14.15 -19.40
C TRP A 92 -26.25 14.02 -20.95
N GLU A 93 -25.10 14.14 -21.60
CA GLU A 93 -24.92 13.99 -23.05
C GLU A 93 -24.65 12.53 -23.51
N GLY A 94 -24.72 11.54 -22.60
CA GLY A 94 -24.51 10.14 -22.95
C GLY A 94 -23.08 9.79 -23.34
N ARG A 95 -22.12 10.70 -23.14
CA ARG A 95 -20.68 10.40 -23.26
C ARG A 95 -20.17 9.90 -21.91
N ALA A 96 -19.41 8.81 -21.93
CA ALA A 96 -18.66 8.39 -20.76
C ALA A 96 -17.77 9.57 -20.33
N ALA A 97 -18.09 10.21 -19.19
CA ALA A 97 -17.20 11.17 -18.57
C ALA A 97 -15.99 10.38 -18.08
N GLY A 98 -15.00 10.18 -18.96
CA GLY A 98 -13.72 9.51 -18.69
C GLY A 98 -13.75 8.63 -17.45
N GLY A 99 -14.43 7.48 -17.54
CA GLY A 99 -14.62 6.57 -16.42
C GLY A 99 -13.28 6.33 -15.73
N VAL A 100 -13.31 6.31 -14.39
CA VAL A 100 -12.21 6.04 -13.45
C VAL A 100 -11.04 5.38 -14.16
N GLY A 101 -10.12 6.23 -14.66
CA GLY A 101 -9.23 5.98 -15.81
C GLY A 101 -8.91 4.52 -16.07
N SER A 102 -9.19 4.05 -17.29
CA SER A 102 -8.68 2.78 -17.78
C SER A 102 -7.20 2.68 -17.40
N ILE A 103 -6.82 1.63 -16.68
CA ILE A 103 -5.43 1.30 -16.42
C ILE A 103 -4.90 0.71 -17.73
N GLY A 104 -4.83 1.53 -18.78
CA GLY A 104 -4.37 1.12 -20.10
C GLY A 104 -2.90 0.70 -20.01
N ASP A 105 -2.58 -0.46 -20.58
CA ASP A 105 -1.24 -1.04 -20.77
C ASP A 105 -0.20 -0.75 -19.67
N ALA A 106 -0.65 -0.61 -18.42
CA ALA A 106 0.25 -0.26 -17.33
C ALA A 106 1.19 -1.44 -17.09
N GLU A 107 2.48 -1.19 -17.32
CA GLU A 107 3.50 -2.21 -17.21
C GLU A 107 3.60 -2.72 -15.77
N ILE A 108 3.60 -4.05 -15.61
CA ILE A 108 3.95 -4.71 -14.36
C ILE A 108 5.46 -4.67 -14.23
N ILE A 109 5.95 -4.09 -13.14
CA ILE A 109 7.38 -3.97 -12.88
C ILE A 109 7.77 -5.12 -11.95
N GLU A 110 8.58 -6.06 -12.40
CA GLU A 110 9.05 -7.15 -11.53
C GLU A 110 9.80 -6.57 -10.32
N CYS A 111 9.29 -6.87 -9.12
CA CYS A 111 9.77 -6.26 -7.89
C CYS A 111 9.36 -7.12 -6.70
N ASP A 112 10.38 -7.61 -5.99
CA ASP A 112 10.26 -8.39 -4.77
C ASP A 112 11.18 -7.84 -3.68
N PHE A 113 10.89 -8.22 -2.44
CA PHE A 113 11.79 -7.96 -1.32
C PHE A 113 12.99 -8.91 -1.37
N ALA A 114 14.16 -8.36 -1.08
CA ALA A 114 15.42 -9.07 -0.93
C ALA A 114 15.69 -9.33 0.57
N PRO A 115 16.61 -10.24 0.92
CA PRO A 115 16.99 -10.49 2.32
C PRO A 115 17.48 -9.23 3.06
N GLU A 116 18.06 -8.27 2.33
CA GLU A 116 18.48 -6.96 2.87
C GLU A 116 17.31 -6.09 3.33
N ASP A 117 16.10 -6.33 2.81
CA ASP A 117 14.91 -5.57 3.15
C ASP A 117 14.24 -6.07 4.44
N GLU A 118 14.63 -7.24 4.99
CA GLU A 118 14.00 -7.90 6.15
C GLU A 118 13.89 -6.99 7.37
N GLU A 119 14.87 -6.10 7.59
CA GLU A 119 14.85 -5.16 8.71
C GLU A 119 13.69 -4.15 8.61
N TYR A 120 13.10 -3.97 7.43
CA TYR A 120 11.98 -3.07 7.20
C TYR A 120 10.63 -3.79 7.09
N LEU A 121 10.63 -5.12 6.96
CA LEU A 121 9.40 -5.89 6.79
C LEU A 121 8.65 -6.02 8.11
N ALA A 122 7.33 -6.08 8.02
CA ALA A 122 6.48 -6.32 9.18
C ALA A 122 6.56 -7.79 9.59
N LEU A 123 6.36 -8.69 8.63
CA LEU A 123 6.39 -10.13 8.79
C LEU A 123 7.74 -10.65 8.31
N VAL A 124 8.37 -11.53 9.09
CA VAL A 124 9.59 -12.25 8.70
C VAL A 124 9.34 -13.73 8.98
N LEU A 125 8.96 -14.47 7.95
CA LEU A 125 8.72 -15.91 8.00
C LEU A 125 9.82 -16.61 7.22
N PRO A 126 10.24 -17.81 7.65
CA PRO A 126 11.20 -18.58 6.90
C PRO A 126 10.56 -19.06 5.59
N GLN A 127 11.35 -19.16 4.51
CA GLN A 127 10.82 -19.37 3.15
C GLN A 127 9.98 -20.65 3.00
N ASP A 128 10.24 -21.66 3.82
CA ASP A 128 9.52 -22.93 3.87
C ASP A 128 8.11 -22.81 4.45
N GLU A 129 7.82 -21.75 5.22
CA GLU A 129 6.49 -21.47 5.77
C GLU A 129 5.65 -20.55 4.87
N ILE A 130 6.26 -19.92 3.86
CA ILE A 130 5.59 -19.02 2.93
C ILE A 130 4.80 -19.82 1.89
N LYS A 131 3.47 -19.91 2.10
CA LYS A 131 2.56 -20.62 1.19
C LYS A 131 2.38 -19.92 -0.16
N VAL A 132 2.25 -18.60 -0.14
CA VAL A 132 1.98 -17.77 -1.33
C VAL A 132 2.88 -16.54 -1.28
N PRO A 133 4.06 -16.55 -1.94
CA PRO A 133 5.03 -15.46 -1.87
C PRO A 133 4.46 -14.10 -2.32
N GLU A 134 3.60 -14.08 -3.33
CA GLU A 134 2.99 -12.84 -3.85
C GLU A 134 2.07 -12.16 -2.82
N GLU A 135 1.26 -12.95 -2.09
CA GLU A 135 0.38 -12.44 -1.04
C GLU A 135 1.18 -12.00 0.19
N TYR A 136 2.18 -12.79 0.56
CA TYR A 136 3.11 -12.45 1.65
C TYR A 136 3.86 -11.13 1.40
N ASN A 137 4.41 -10.95 0.18
CA ASN A 137 5.07 -9.71 -0.22
C ASN A 137 4.10 -8.54 -0.26
N LEU A 138 2.86 -8.77 -0.71
CA LEU A 138 1.82 -7.73 -0.70
C LEU A 138 1.44 -7.31 0.72
N ASP A 139 1.27 -8.25 1.64
CA ASP A 139 0.88 -7.95 3.02
C ASP A 139 1.99 -7.16 3.74
N ASN A 140 3.25 -7.55 3.53
CA ASN A 140 4.41 -6.78 3.98
C ASN A 140 4.47 -5.38 3.36
N ALA A 141 4.21 -5.27 2.06
CA ALA A 141 4.17 -3.98 1.36
C ALA A 141 3.06 -3.06 1.87
N LEU A 142 1.88 -3.61 2.16
CA LEU A 142 0.75 -2.87 2.74
C LEU A 142 1.08 -2.36 4.14
N ALA A 143 1.70 -3.20 4.98
CA ALA A 143 2.13 -2.82 6.32
C ALA A 143 3.18 -1.70 6.30
N LEU A 144 4.21 -1.83 5.47
CA LEU A 144 5.26 -0.80 5.32
C LEU A 144 4.70 0.51 4.77
N CYS A 145 3.86 0.46 3.75
CA CYS A 145 3.18 1.66 3.24
C CYS A 145 2.31 2.33 4.30
N TYR A 146 1.58 1.53 5.10
CA TYR A 146 0.73 2.04 6.16
C TYR A 146 1.54 2.77 7.23
N ALA A 147 2.61 2.14 7.73
CA ALA A 147 3.47 2.75 8.74
C ALA A 147 4.16 4.02 8.22
N ALA A 148 4.64 4.00 6.98
CA ALA A 148 5.22 5.18 6.33
C ALA A 148 4.20 6.32 6.22
N ALA A 149 2.99 6.04 5.73
CA ALA A 149 1.93 7.04 5.59
C ALA A 149 1.48 7.61 6.94
N LEU A 150 1.34 6.76 7.95
CA LEU A 150 0.92 7.15 9.30
C LEU A 150 1.94 8.08 9.96
N LYS A 151 3.24 7.81 9.80
CA LYS A 151 4.31 8.63 10.41
C LYS A 151 4.58 9.93 9.65
N SER A 152 4.25 9.99 8.36
CA SER A 152 4.57 11.15 7.51
C SER A 152 3.37 12.04 7.18
N SER A 153 2.12 11.57 7.29
CA SER A 153 0.92 12.37 6.99
C SER A 153 -0.01 12.51 8.20
N PRO A 154 0.18 13.55 9.05
CA PRO A 154 -0.72 13.85 10.17
C PRO A 154 -2.15 14.14 9.70
N LEU A 155 -2.32 14.73 8.51
CA LEU A 155 -3.64 15.05 7.96
C LEU A 155 -4.44 13.79 7.60
N ASP A 156 -3.77 12.70 7.25
CA ASP A 156 -4.43 11.43 6.93
C ASP A 156 -4.46 10.46 8.11
N GLU A 157 -3.88 10.80 9.27
CA GLU A 157 -3.76 9.90 10.43
C GLU A 157 -5.10 9.31 10.83
N GLN A 158 -6.11 10.16 11.04
CA GLN A 158 -7.46 9.71 11.40
C GLN A 158 -8.05 8.81 10.31
N SER A 159 -7.86 9.18 9.04
CA SER A 159 -8.37 8.39 7.93
C SER A 159 -7.68 7.03 7.82
N LEU A 160 -6.38 6.98 8.09
CA LEU A 160 -5.59 5.75 8.11
C LEU A 160 -6.02 4.85 9.27
N GLN A 161 -6.23 5.41 10.46
CA GLN A 161 -6.66 4.65 11.64
C GLN A 161 -8.09 4.12 11.52
N GLU A 162 -9.02 4.90 10.97
CA GLU A 162 -10.41 4.45 10.83
C GLU A 162 -10.59 3.51 9.64
N TRP A 163 -9.96 3.82 8.50
CA TRP A 163 -10.28 3.16 7.25
C TRP A 163 -9.20 2.16 6.83
N VAL A 164 -7.93 2.34 7.11
CA VAL A 164 -6.88 1.44 6.58
C VAL A 164 -6.38 0.45 7.63
N TYR A 165 -6.35 0.85 8.91
CA TYR A 165 -5.82 0.06 10.02
C TYR A 165 -6.41 -1.35 10.09
N THR A 166 -7.74 -1.49 10.18
CA THR A 166 -8.39 -2.81 10.30
C THR A 166 -8.07 -3.71 9.10
N TYR A 167 -7.90 -3.12 7.91
CA TYR A 167 -7.54 -3.89 6.71
C TYR A 167 -6.13 -4.47 6.82
N VAL A 168 -5.15 -3.63 7.18
CA VAL A 168 -3.75 -4.06 7.37
C VAL A 168 -3.63 -5.03 8.55
N LEU A 169 -4.34 -4.76 9.64
CA LEU A 169 -4.40 -5.62 10.81
C LEU A 169 -4.92 -7.01 10.45
N THR A 170 -6.00 -7.11 9.69
CA THR A 170 -6.54 -8.40 9.22
C THR A 170 -5.48 -9.18 8.46
N LYS A 171 -4.77 -8.53 7.52
CA LYS A 171 -3.69 -9.17 6.75
C LYS A 171 -2.56 -9.70 7.62
N ILE A 172 -2.13 -8.94 8.61
CA ILE A 172 -1.08 -9.37 9.53
C ILE A 172 -1.57 -10.47 10.47
N SER A 173 -2.84 -10.43 10.87
CA SER A 173 -3.43 -11.40 11.82
C SER A 173 -3.47 -12.82 11.25
N ASP A 174 -3.57 -12.96 9.93
CA ASP A 174 -3.52 -14.26 9.23
C ASP A 174 -2.21 -15.03 9.50
N TYR A 175 -1.14 -14.34 9.94
CA TYR A 175 0.17 -14.94 10.22
C TYR A 175 0.50 -15.06 11.71
N ILE A 176 -0.05 -14.19 12.56
CA ILE A 176 0.34 -14.08 13.98
C ILE A 176 -0.45 -15.04 14.88
N GLY A 177 -1.56 -15.59 14.38
CA GLY A 177 -2.47 -16.42 15.18
C GLY A 177 -3.21 -15.60 16.25
N GLU A 178 -4.31 -16.15 16.77
CA GLU A 178 -5.13 -15.50 17.81
C GLU A 178 -4.40 -15.35 19.17
#